data_AF-A0A534QIL4-F1
#
_entry.id   AF-A0A534QIL4-F1
#
_cell.length_a   1.000
_cell.length_b   1.000
_cell.length_c   1.000
_cell.angle_alpha   90.00
_cell.angle_beta   90.00
_cell.angle_gamma   90.00
#
_symmetry.space_group_name_H-M   'P 1'
#
loop_
_entity.id
_entity.type
_entity.pdbx_description
1 polymer ?
#
loop_
_entity_poly.entity_id
_entity_poly.type
_entity_poly.pdbx_seq_one_letter_code
_entity_poly.pdbx_strand_id
1 'polypeptide(L)'
;MLIDYSSLLYRAFHSLPETIPMRGVYGFLGMLARLLLDRRPEQLALAVDDDWRPAFRVTALPTYKTHRLSDEPDPVEADEALGRRLLGALGFAVVGAPGFEGEDVIATLAARARGAVEIVSGDRDLFALVRDPDVRVLYPLTGVTKLLVVDEAEIGRRYGIPGRAYGDFALLRGDPSDGLPGVPGIGEKTAAALIARHGSLGAVLTSRSLSPSIARRIDAAREYLAAASRVVLPVASVPLPPCALALPAAPAKPRLARQLAREHRLDAAVAEAGARRAGPAVVEVPEAHQDQPRGLDGTVGALEGEAAVGQLRRRDADALQQNTGFCDLSRAHPRVPLDRPPVHDRAGGFLEGPQALRKIHRE
;
A
#
# COMPACT_ATOMS: atom_id res chain seq x y z
N MET A 1 6.11 2.48 -8.13
CA MET A 1 4.99 1.54 -7.98
C MET A 1 4.77 1.26 -6.51
N LEU A 2 3.53 1.28 -6.05
CA LEU A 2 3.13 0.96 -4.68
C LEU A 2 2.18 -0.22 -4.76
N ILE A 3 2.50 -1.32 -4.09
CA ILE A 3 1.66 -2.52 -4.07
C ILE A 3 1.01 -2.63 -2.72
N ASP A 4 -0.30 -2.76 -2.71
CA ASP A 4 -1.08 -3.21 -1.56
C ASP A 4 -0.81 -4.71 -1.37
N TYR A 5 0.11 -5.02 -0.45
CA TYR A 5 0.58 -6.37 -0.24
C TYR A 5 -0.53 -7.26 0.30
N SER A 6 -1.23 -6.81 1.34
CA SER A 6 -2.28 -7.57 2.02
C SER A 6 -3.40 -7.94 1.05
N SER A 7 -3.88 -6.98 0.24
CA SER A 7 -4.93 -7.22 -0.77
C SER A 7 -4.50 -8.27 -1.80
N LEU A 8 -3.27 -8.17 -2.33
CA LEU A 8 -2.78 -9.14 -3.31
C LEU A 8 -2.48 -10.49 -2.68
N LEU A 9 -1.96 -10.55 -1.46
CA LEU A 9 -1.72 -11.80 -0.73
C LEU A 9 -3.04 -12.54 -0.47
N TYR A 10 -4.04 -11.85 0.05
CA TYR A 10 -5.38 -12.40 0.29
C TYR A 10 -5.99 -12.93 -1.00
N ARG A 11 -5.89 -12.15 -2.09
CA ARG A 11 -6.36 -12.57 -3.42
C ARG A 11 -5.64 -13.83 -3.90
N ALA A 12 -4.33 -13.93 -3.73
CA ALA A 12 -3.57 -15.13 -4.07
C ALA A 12 -4.03 -16.34 -3.24
N PHE A 13 -4.18 -16.14 -1.94
CA PHE A 13 -4.56 -17.19 -1.00
C PHE A 13 -5.91 -17.80 -1.37
N HIS A 14 -6.91 -16.99 -1.68
CA HIS A 14 -8.26 -17.50 -2.04
C HIS A 14 -8.41 -17.94 -3.49
N SER A 15 -7.45 -17.62 -4.38
CA SER A 15 -7.51 -18.02 -5.79
C SER A 15 -6.80 -19.33 -6.09
N LEU A 16 -5.96 -19.82 -5.17
CA LEU A 16 -5.11 -21.00 -5.39
C LEU A 16 -5.60 -22.22 -4.60
N PRO A 17 -5.41 -23.45 -5.12
CA PRO A 17 -5.79 -24.67 -4.41
C PRO A 17 -5.09 -24.81 -3.06
N GLU A 18 -5.80 -25.39 -2.09
CA GLU A 18 -5.27 -25.57 -0.73
C GLU A 18 -4.10 -26.54 -0.64
N THR A 19 -3.93 -27.37 -1.66
CA THR A 19 -2.81 -28.32 -1.79
C THR A 19 -1.47 -27.62 -2.03
N ILE A 20 -1.48 -26.33 -2.40
CA ILE A 20 -0.26 -25.52 -2.53
C ILE A 20 0.12 -24.97 -1.16
N PRO A 21 1.29 -25.35 -0.59
CA PRO A 21 1.76 -24.79 0.67
C PRO A 21 2.05 -23.29 0.53
N MET A 22 1.70 -22.51 1.55
CA MET A 22 1.91 -21.05 1.57
C MET A 22 1.40 -20.39 0.28
N ARG A 23 0.18 -20.77 -0.12
CA ARG A 23 -0.43 -20.41 -1.40
C ARG A 23 -0.55 -18.89 -1.58
N GLY A 24 -0.75 -18.15 -0.49
CA GLY A 24 -0.75 -16.69 -0.52
C GLY A 24 0.60 -16.15 -0.98
N VAL A 25 1.68 -16.53 -0.30
CA VAL A 25 3.05 -16.09 -0.63
C VAL A 25 3.46 -16.58 -2.02
N TYR A 26 3.16 -17.84 -2.35
CA TYR A 26 3.45 -18.41 -3.67
C TYR A 26 2.78 -17.60 -4.79
N GLY A 27 1.47 -17.36 -4.69
CA GLY A 27 0.75 -16.60 -5.69
C GLY A 27 1.17 -15.13 -5.73
N PHE A 28 1.44 -14.51 -4.59
CA PHE A 28 1.95 -13.14 -4.51
C PHE A 28 3.30 -13.00 -5.23
N LEU A 29 4.24 -13.91 -5.01
CA LEU A 29 5.55 -13.88 -5.68
C LEU A 29 5.43 -13.97 -7.20
N GLY A 30 4.51 -14.81 -7.70
CA GLY A 30 4.21 -14.87 -9.14
C GLY A 30 3.62 -13.56 -9.68
N MET A 31 2.69 -12.95 -8.94
CA MET A 31 2.13 -11.64 -9.31
C MET A 31 3.21 -10.54 -9.29
N LEU A 32 4.05 -10.50 -8.27
CA LEU A 32 5.17 -9.57 -8.17
C LEU A 32 6.12 -9.75 -9.37
N ALA A 33 6.52 -10.98 -9.69
CA ALA A 33 7.39 -11.27 -10.82
C ALA A 33 6.81 -10.78 -12.16
N ARG A 34 5.48 -10.90 -12.33
CA ARG A 34 4.78 -10.41 -13.51
C ARG A 34 4.73 -8.88 -13.57
N LEU A 35 4.42 -8.22 -12.45
CA LEU A 35 4.41 -6.75 -12.35
C LEU A 35 5.79 -6.16 -12.66
N LEU A 36 6.86 -6.75 -12.11
CA LEU A 36 8.23 -6.35 -12.38
C LEU A 36 8.59 -6.45 -13.88
N LEU A 37 8.15 -7.52 -14.55
CA LEU A 37 8.40 -7.73 -15.98
C LEU A 37 7.66 -6.71 -16.85
N ASP A 38 6.36 -6.56 -16.61
CA ASP A 38 5.45 -5.83 -17.50
C ASP A 38 5.54 -4.31 -17.29
N ARG A 39 5.77 -3.87 -16.06
CA ARG A 39 5.71 -2.45 -15.69
C ARG A 39 7.09 -1.83 -15.45
N ARG A 40 8.11 -2.66 -15.19
CA ARG A 40 9.51 -2.25 -15.00
C ARG A 40 9.66 -1.01 -14.09
N PRO A 41 9.11 -1.02 -12.86
CA PRO A 41 9.21 0.13 -11.99
C PRO A 41 10.66 0.39 -11.56
N GLU A 42 11.04 1.66 -11.47
CA GLU A 42 12.34 2.07 -10.89
C GLU A 42 12.34 2.03 -9.36
N GLN A 43 11.16 2.25 -8.77
CA GLN A 43 10.93 2.24 -7.34
C GLN A 43 9.69 1.39 -7.00
N LEU A 44 9.80 0.60 -5.94
CA LEU A 44 8.77 -0.30 -5.46
C LEU A 44 8.64 -0.24 -3.94
N ALA A 45 7.40 -0.12 -3.45
CA ALA A 45 7.05 -0.38 -2.06
C ALA A 45 5.95 -1.44 -1.98
N LEU A 46 6.05 -2.31 -0.99
CA LEU A 46 5.03 -3.29 -0.61
C LEU A 46 4.43 -2.81 0.71
N ALA A 47 3.27 -2.16 0.62
CA ALA A 47 2.57 -1.59 1.77
C ALA A 47 1.79 -2.69 2.49
N VAL A 48 1.95 -2.78 3.81
CA VAL A 48 1.39 -3.84 4.63
C VAL A 48 0.52 -3.25 5.75
N ASP A 49 -0.47 -4.02 6.21
CA ASP A 49 -1.30 -3.65 7.36
C ASP A 49 -0.57 -3.96 8.67
N ASP A 50 -0.07 -2.95 9.37
CA ASP A 50 0.38 -3.15 10.76
C ASP A 50 -0.81 -3.12 11.72
N ASP A 51 -1.90 -2.46 11.34
CA ASP A 51 -3.20 -2.56 11.99
C ASP A 51 -4.30 -2.50 10.91
N TRP A 52 -4.87 -3.66 10.56
CA TRP A 52 -5.91 -3.77 9.52
C TRP A 52 -7.25 -3.11 9.91
N ARG A 53 -7.42 -2.81 11.22
CA ARG A 53 -8.61 -2.17 11.78
C ARG A 53 -8.25 -1.18 12.90
N PRO A 54 -7.65 -0.03 12.55
CA PRO A 54 -7.14 0.94 13.50
C PRO A 54 -8.17 1.46 14.49
N ALA A 55 -7.74 1.58 15.74
CA ALA A 55 -8.58 2.08 16.84
C ALA A 55 -9.18 3.46 16.56
N PHE A 56 -8.48 4.35 15.83
CA PHE A 56 -9.00 5.67 15.51
C PHE A 56 -10.18 5.62 14.52
N ARG A 57 -10.19 4.67 13.58
CA ARG A 57 -11.31 4.45 12.66
C ARG A 57 -12.50 3.84 13.38
N VAL A 58 -12.27 2.84 14.22
CA VAL A 58 -13.32 2.22 15.06
C VAL A 58 -13.93 3.23 16.03
N THR A 59 -13.11 4.11 16.62
CA THR A 59 -13.59 5.18 17.50
C THR A 59 -14.45 6.18 16.73
N ALA A 60 -14.07 6.54 15.50
CA ALA A 60 -14.84 7.45 14.67
C ALA A 60 -16.16 6.80 14.19
N LEU A 61 -16.13 5.53 13.81
CA LEU A 61 -17.28 4.80 13.32
C LEU A 61 -17.26 3.34 13.81
N PRO A 62 -18.00 3.01 14.89
CA PRO A 62 -17.94 1.68 15.51
C PRO A 62 -18.31 0.50 14.60
N THR A 63 -19.09 0.75 13.54
CA THR A 63 -19.48 -0.28 12.55
C THR A 63 -18.36 -0.65 11.57
N TYR A 64 -17.26 0.11 11.56
CA TYR A 64 -16.16 -0.09 10.62
C TYR A 64 -15.59 -1.52 10.72
N LYS A 65 -15.61 -2.25 9.60
CA LYS A 65 -15.09 -3.61 9.43
C LYS A 65 -15.55 -4.65 10.48
N THR A 66 -16.66 -4.41 11.19
CA THR A 66 -17.12 -5.31 12.27
C THR A 66 -17.47 -6.71 11.79
N HIS A 67 -18.03 -6.83 10.59
CA HIS A 67 -18.40 -8.12 9.99
C HIS A 67 -17.20 -8.99 9.58
N ARG A 68 -15.98 -8.43 9.60
CA ARG A 68 -14.73 -9.16 9.35
C ARG A 68 -14.11 -9.71 10.65
N LEU A 69 -14.64 -9.34 11.81
CA LEU A 69 -14.19 -9.87 13.09
C LEU A 69 -14.55 -11.36 13.17
N SER A 70 -13.57 -12.17 13.54
CA SER A 70 -13.70 -13.60 13.73
C SER A 70 -12.96 -14.00 15.00
N ASP A 71 -13.53 -14.94 15.76
CA ASP A 71 -12.84 -15.60 16.87
C ASP A 71 -11.91 -16.72 16.37
N GLU A 72 -12.05 -17.14 15.12
CA GLU A 72 -11.16 -18.10 14.47
C GLU A 72 -9.89 -17.39 13.96
N PRO A 73 -8.70 -18.02 14.08
CA PRO A 73 -7.47 -17.47 13.51
C PRO A 73 -7.60 -17.21 12.01
N ASP A 74 -7.06 -16.09 11.55
CA ASP A 74 -7.06 -15.77 10.11
C ASP A 74 -6.18 -16.79 9.37
N PRO A 75 -6.73 -17.57 8.42
CA PRO A 75 -5.95 -18.56 7.68
C PRO A 75 -4.81 -17.94 6.85
N VAL A 76 -4.82 -16.63 6.59
CA VAL A 76 -3.78 -15.91 5.86
C VAL A 76 -2.62 -15.47 6.75
N GLU A 77 -2.78 -15.47 8.09
CA GLU A 77 -1.78 -14.94 9.03
C GLU A 77 -0.38 -15.58 8.87
N ALA A 78 -0.33 -16.90 8.65
CA ALA A 78 0.92 -17.61 8.43
C ALA A 78 1.61 -17.20 7.12
N ASP A 79 0.84 -17.02 6.04
CA ASP A 79 1.32 -16.51 4.75
C ASP A 79 1.82 -15.06 4.89
N GLU A 80 1.08 -14.22 5.59
CA GLU A 80 1.41 -12.81 5.85
C GLU A 80 2.77 -12.69 6.57
N ALA A 81 2.92 -13.41 7.68
CA ALA A 81 4.14 -13.41 8.48
C ALA A 81 5.36 -13.95 7.70
N LEU A 82 5.18 -15.05 6.95
CA LEU A 82 6.25 -15.61 6.13
C LEU A 82 6.64 -14.66 4.99
N GLY A 83 5.66 -14.13 4.26
CA GLY A 83 5.89 -13.31 3.09
C GLY A 83 6.62 -12.01 3.44
N ARG A 84 6.25 -11.31 4.53
CA ARG A 84 7.00 -10.13 5.02
C ARG A 84 8.46 -10.46 5.31
N ARG A 85 8.72 -11.57 6.01
CA ARG A 85 10.09 -12.02 6.34
C ARG A 85 10.89 -12.35 5.09
N LEU A 86 10.28 -13.08 4.15
CA LEU A 86 10.91 -13.49 2.90
C LEU A 86 11.21 -12.26 2.02
N LEU A 87 10.23 -11.39 1.78
CA LEU A 87 10.36 -10.20 0.96
C LEU A 87 11.43 -9.24 1.52
N GLY A 88 11.47 -9.07 2.85
CA GLY A 88 12.54 -8.33 3.52
C GLY A 88 13.92 -8.98 3.35
N ALA A 89 14.01 -10.32 3.44
CA ALA A 89 15.25 -11.05 3.16
C ALA A 89 15.69 -10.95 1.68
N LEU A 90 14.73 -10.78 0.77
CA LEU A 90 14.96 -10.52 -0.65
C LEU A 90 15.34 -9.06 -0.95
N GLY A 91 15.24 -8.17 0.03
CA GLY A 91 15.63 -6.77 -0.06
C GLY A 91 14.54 -5.83 -0.59
N PHE A 92 13.29 -6.29 -0.73
CA PHE A 92 12.20 -5.42 -1.13
C PHE A 92 11.80 -4.48 0.01
N ALA A 93 11.32 -3.29 -0.34
CA ALA A 93 10.83 -2.32 0.63
C ALA A 93 9.43 -2.76 1.13
N VAL A 94 9.40 -3.54 2.21
CA VAL A 94 8.17 -3.87 2.94
C VAL A 94 7.93 -2.77 3.97
N VAL A 95 6.83 -2.03 3.83
CA VAL A 95 6.59 -0.78 4.57
C VAL A 95 5.27 -0.88 5.31
N GLY A 96 5.32 -0.80 6.64
CA GLY A 96 4.18 -0.69 7.54
C GLY A 96 4.25 0.59 8.38
N ALA A 97 3.13 0.92 9.03
CA ALA A 97 3.04 2.02 9.99
C ALA A 97 2.19 1.56 11.19
N PRO A 98 2.76 1.49 12.41
CA PRO A 98 2.02 1.03 13.58
C PRO A 98 0.72 1.81 13.81
N GLY A 99 -0.40 1.08 13.92
CA GLY A 99 -1.74 1.66 14.11
C GLY A 99 -2.39 2.20 12.83
N PHE A 100 -1.88 1.81 11.65
CA PHE A 100 -2.41 2.21 10.35
C PHE A 100 -2.49 1.04 9.37
N GLU A 101 -3.31 1.23 8.35
CA GLU A 101 -3.54 0.27 7.27
C GLU A 101 -2.53 0.46 6.12
N GLY A 102 -2.43 -0.53 5.25
CA GLY A 102 -1.60 -0.48 4.05
C GLY A 102 -1.98 0.67 3.12
N GLU A 103 -3.27 1.01 3.05
CA GLU A 103 -3.80 2.12 2.26
C GLU A 103 -3.27 3.48 2.75
N ASP A 104 -3.09 3.63 4.07
CA ASP A 104 -2.51 4.85 4.67
C ASP A 104 -1.02 4.99 4.32
N VAL A 105 -0.29 3.87 4.31
CA VAL A 105 1.09 3.82 3.84
C VAL A 105 1.16 4.19 2.36
N ILE A 106 0.28 3.62 1.52
CA ILE A 106 0.20 3.93 0.09
C ILE A 106 -0.10 5.41 -0.13
N ALA A 107 -1.10 5.97 0.54
CA ALA A 107 -1.47 7.37 0.41
C ALA A 107 -0.30 8.29 0.80
N THR A 108 0.40 7.95 1.88
CA THR A 108 1.56 8.71 2.35
C THR A 108 2.73 8.65 1.37
N LEU A 109 3.03 7.46 0.81
CA LEU A 109 4.09 7.31 -0.20
C LEU A 109 3.71 8.00 -1.52
N ALA A 110 2.45 7.91 -1.95
CA ALA A 110 1.94 8.57 -3.14
C ALA A 110 2.00 10.11 -3.03
N ALA A 111 1.73 10.65 -1.83
CA ALA A 111 1.86 12.08 -1.56
C ALA A 111 3.32 12.58 -1.56
N ARG A 112 4.28 11.70 -1.22
CA ARG A 112 5.73 12.01 -1.21
C ARG A 112 6.42 11.76 -2.55
N ALA A 113 5.78 11.03 -3.46
CA ALA A 113 6.34 10.70 -4.75
C ALA A 113 6.55 11.95 -5.61
N ARG A 114 7.68 12.00 -6.33
CA ARG A 114 8.04 13.09 -7.24
C ARG A 114 7.83 12.76 -8.73
N GLY A 115 7.30 11.57 -9.01
CA GLY A 115 7.06 11.08 -10.36
C GLY A 115 5.80 10.23 -10.41
N ALA A 116 5.53 9.63 -11.57
CA ALA A 116 4.33 8.83 -11.78
C ALA A 116 4.25 7.63 -10.82
N VAL A 117 3.07 7.46 -10.21
CA VAL A 117 2.75 6.43 -9.24
C VAL A 117 1.71 5.51 -9.84
N GLU A 118 2.05 4.23 -9.85
CA GLU A 118 1.10 3.15 -10.06
C GLU A 118 0.84 2.46 -8.73
N ILE A 119 -0.41 2.50 -8.29
CA ILE A 119 -0.89 1.78 -7.11
C ILE A 119 -1.48 0.46 -7.60
N VAL A 120 -1.06 -0.68 -7.07
CA VAL A 120 -1.63 -2.00 -7.42
C VAL A 120 -2.43 -2.51 -6.24
N SER A 121 -3.75 -2.55 -6.36
CA SER A 121 -4.65 -3.02 -5.31
C SER A 121 -5.99 -3.50 -5.86
N GLY A 122 -6.59 -4.48 -5.18
CA GLY A 122 -7.98 -4.89 -5.38
C GLY A 122 -8.99 -4.06 -4.59
N ASP A 123 -8.55 -3.09 -3.79
CA ASP A 123 -9.40 -2.18 -3.04
C ASP A 123 -9.81 -0.98 -3.90
N ARG A 124 -11.10 -0.65 -3.88
CA ARG A 124 -11.64 0.51 -4.61
C ARG A 124 -11.47 1.80 -3.82
N ASP A 125 -11.20 1.76 -2.53
CA ASP A 125 -11.01 2.97 -1.72
C ASP A 125 -9.77 3.75 -2.17
N LEU A 126 -8.77 3.04 -2.71
CA LEU A 126 -7.60 3.65 -3.32
C LEU A 126 -7.90 4.41 -4.62
N PHE A 127 -9.09 4.28 -5.21
CA PHE A 127 -9.51 5.15 -6.32
C PHE A 127 -9.60 6.62 -5.88
N ALA A 128 -9.80 6.89 -4.59
CA ALA A 128 -9.76 8.25 -4.05
C ALA A 128 -8.38 8.93 -4.19
N LEU A 129 -7.31 8.15 -4.44
CA LEU A 129 -5.96 8.69 -4.63
C LEU A 129 -5.63 9.02 -6.09
N VAL A 130 -6.50 8.68 -7.04
CA VAL A 130 -6.29 8.93 -8.47
C VAL A 130 -6.15 10.43 -8.73
N ARG A 131 -5.08 10.79 -9.44
CA ARG A 131 -4.74 12.15 -9.82
C ARG A 131 -3.97 12.09 -11.13
N ASP A 132 -4.57 12.53 -12.22
CA ASP A 132 -3.85 12.50 -13.50
C ASP A 132 -2.85 13.65 -13.61
N PRO A 133 -1.70 13.43 -14.29
CA PRO A 133 -1.17 12.15 -14.76
C PRO A 133 -0.35 11.39 -13.70
N ASP A 134 -0.26 11.93 -12.49
CA ASP A 134 0.71 11.53 -11.47
C ASP A 134 0.40 10.21 -10.78
N VAL A 135 -0.87 9.86 -10.56
CA VAL A 135 -1.30 8.72 -9.72
C VAL A 135 -2.45 8.00 -10.39
N ARG A 136 -2.24 6.72 -10.69
CA ARG A 136 -3.27 5.81 -11.21
C ARG A 136 -3.31 4.52 -10.41
N VAL A 137 -4.48 3.88 -10.38
CA VAL A 137 -4.66 2.56 -9.77
C VAL A 137 -4.70 1.49 -10.85
N LEU A 138 -3.96 0.40 -10.64
CA LEU A 138 -3.98 -0.80 -11.45
C LEU A 138 -4.79 -1.86 -10.71
N TYR A 139 -6.06 -1.98 -11.09
CA TYR A 139 -7.04 -2.84 -10.43
C TYR A 139 -7.02 -4.28 -11.01
N PRO A 140 -6.66 -5.31 -10.22
CA PRO A 140 -6.59 -6.71 -10.66
C PRO A 140 -7.94 -7.32 -11.06
N LEU A 141 -8.19 -7.51 -12.36
CA LEU A 141 -9.38 -8.22 -12.86
C LEU A 141 -9.18 -9.74 -12.85
N THR A 142 -8.01 -10.21 -13.28
CA THR A 142 -7.69 -11.65 -13.34
C THR A 142 -6.21 -11.86 -13.00
N GLY A 143 -5.93 -12.10 -11.72
CA GLY A 143 -4.57 -11.95 -11.21
C GLY A 143 -4.05 -10.55 -11.53
N VAL A 144 -2.75 -10.44 -11.75
CA VAL A 144 -2.14 -9.25 -12.35
C VAL A 144 -1.93 -9.39 -13.87
N THR A 145 -2.48 -10.45 -14.49
CA THR A 145 -2.37 -10.65 -15.95
C THR A 145 -3.29 -9.70 -16.72
N LYS A 146 -4.44 -9.36 -16.13
CA LYS A 146 -5.36 -8.35 -16.63
C LYS A 146 -5.58 -7.30 -15.55
N LEU A 147 -5.01 -6.12 -15.77
CA LEU A 147 -5.16 -4.96 -14.90
C LEU A 147 -6.06 -3.94 -15.60
N LEU A 148 -7.09 -3.46 -14.90
CA LEU A 148 -7.80 -2.26 -15.31
C LEU A 148 -6.99 -1.06 -14.84
N VAL A 149 -6.64 -0.16 -15.76
CA VAL A 149 -6.08 1.13 -15.41
C VAL A 149 -7.23 2.05 -15.00
N VAL A 150 -7.21 2.49 -13.76
CA VAL A 150 -8.16 3.43 -13.19
C VAL A 150 -7.46 4.77 -13.04
N ASP A 151 -7.75 5.65 -14.00
CA ASP A 151 -7.39 7.07 -14.05
C ASP A 151 -8.65 7.93 -13.88
N GLU A 152 -8.54 9.26 -13.96
CA GLU A 152 -9.71 10.13 -13.79
C GLU A 152 -10.77 9.90 -14.87
N ALA A 153 -10.33 9.53 -16.08
CA ALA A 153 -11.23 9.24 -17.20
C ALA A 153 -12.03 7.96 -16.98
N GLU A 154 -11.41 6.89 -16.48
CA GLU A 154 -12.08 5.64 -16.14
C GLU A 154 -13.06 5.83 -14.98
N ILE A 155 -12.70 6.62 -13.95
CA ILE A 155 -13.63 6.98 -12.87
C ILE A 155 -14.84 7.72 -13.44
N GLY A 156 -14.63 8.72 -14.29
CA GLY A 156 -15.70 9.46 -14.94
C GLY A 156 -16.60 8.58 -15.80
N ARG A 157 -16.01 7.69 -16.60
CA ARG A 157 -16.74 6.75 -17.46
C ARG A 157 -17.58 5.77 -16.64
N ARG A 158 -17.04 5.23 -15.54
CA ARG A 158 -17.67 4.17 -14.76
C ARG A 158 -18.74 4.69 -13.80
N TYR A 159 -18.50 5.83 -13.17
CA TYR A 159 -19.34 6.34 -12.09
C TYR A 159 -20.10 7.63 -12.45
N GLY A 160 -19.77 8.27 -13.57
CA GLY A 160 -20.42 9.52 -13.99
C GLY A 160 -20.09 10.71 -13.08
N ILE A 161 -18.93 10.70 -12.43
CA ILE A 161 -18.46 11.73 -11.50
C ILE A 161 -17.14 12.35 -11.97
N PRO A 162 -16.76 13.56 -11.52
CA PRO A 162 -15.39 14.05 -11.71
C PRO A 162 -14.39 13.04 -11.14
N GLY A 163 -13.31 12.75 -11.86
CA GLY A 163 -12.39 11.65 -11.50
C GLY A 163 -11.84 11.74 -10.07
N ARG A 164 -11.57 12.96 -9.59
CA ARG A 164 -11.05 13.23 -8.24
C ARG A 164 -12.09 13.07 -7.12
N ALA A 165 -13.35 12.85 -7.44
CA ALA A 165 -14.45 12.88 -6.48
C ALA A 165 -14.89 11.47 -6.02
N TYR A 166 -14.12 10.43 -6.30
CA TYR A 166 -14.48 9.06 -5.90
C TYR A 166 -14.69 8.91 -4.39
N GLY A 167 -13.81 9.50 -3.57
CA GLY A 167 -13.94 9.46 -2.11
C GLY A 167 -15.22 10.12 -1.61
N ASP A 168 -15.56 11.29 -2.14
CA ASP A 168 -16.81 12.00 -1.83
C ASP A 168 -18.05 11.20 -2.23
N PHE A 169 -17.98 10.55 -3.39
CA PHE A 169 -19.02 9.65 -3.87
C PHE A 169 -19.18 8.42 -2.97
N ALA A 170 -18.08 7.80 -2.53
CA ALA A 170 -18.07 6.65 -1.62
C ALA A 170 -18.71 7.00 -0.26
N LEU A 171 -18.37 8.18 0.30
CA LEU A 171 -18.94 8.68 1.55
C LEU A 171 -20.48 8.82 1.51
N LEU A 172 -21.01 9.27 0.37
CA LEU A 172 -22.46 9.42 0.20
C LEU A 172 -23.16 8.07 0.05
N ARG A 173 -22.65 7.18 -0.82
CA ARG A 173 -23.30 5.90 -1.15
C ARG A 173 -23.10 4.83 -0.06
N GLY A 174 -22.08 4.98 0.78
CA GLY A 174 -21.62 3.96 1.73
C GLY A 174 -20.74 2.89 1.09
N ASP A 175 -20.16 2.02 1.90
CA ASP A 175 -19.43 0.84 1.44
C ASP A 175 -19.72 -0.38 2.32
N PRO A 176 -20.53 -1.34 1.84
CA PRO A 176 -20.85 -2.54 2.61
C PRO A 176 -19.63 -3.37 2.97
N SER A 177 -18.59 -3.42 2.13
CA SER A 177 -17.38 -4.23 2.43
C SER A 177 -16.63 -3.72 3.65
N ASP A 178 -16.82 -2.45 4.02
CA ASP A 178 -16.19 -1.81 5.18
C ASP A 178 -17.19 -1.54 6.31
N GLY A 179 -18.44 -1.99 6.17
CA GLY A 179 -19.49 -1.74 7.18
C GLY A 179 -19.93 -0.28 7.24
N LEU A 180 -19.80 0.45 6.13
CA LEU A 180 -20.16 1.85 6.00
C LEU A 180 -21.58 1.97 5.40
N PRO A 181 -22.57 2.44 6.17
CA PRO A 181 -23.97 2.44 5.72
C PRO A 181 -24.30 3.48 4.64
N GLY A 182 -23.49 4.53 4.50
CA GLY A 182 -23.78 5.67 3.64
C GLY A 182 -24.90 6.56 4.19
N VAL A 183 -25.31 7.54 3.40
CA VAL A 183 -26.43 8.42 3.75
C VAL A 183 -27.75 7.71 3.43
N PRO A 184 -28.66 7.52 4.41
CA PRO A 184 -29.91 6.80 4.19
C PRO A 184 -30.72 7.36 3.02
N GLY A 185 -31.02 6.49 2.04
CA GLY A 185 -31.76 6.84 0.83
C GLY A 185 -30.95 7.55 -0.25
N ILE A 186 -29.65 7.74 -0.09
CA ILE A 186 -28.73 8.21 -1.13
C ILE A 186 -27.87 7.03 -1.58
N GLY A 187 -28.39 6.25 -2.54
CA GLY A 187 -27.62 5.20 -3.19
C GLY A 187 -26.69 5.74 -4.28
N GLU A 188 -25.96 4.83 -4.92
CA GLU A 188 -24.99 5.12 -5.99
C GLU A 188 -25.46 6.14 -7.03
N LYS A 189 -26.65 5.96 -7.62
CA LYS A 189 -27.17 6.88 -8.66
C LYS A 189 -27.36 8.31 -8.14
N THR A 190 -27.91 8.45 -6.93
CA THR A 190 -28.16 9.77 -6.34
C THR A 190 -26.85 10.41 -5.90
N ALA A 191 -25.93 9.64 -5.32
CA ALA A 191 -24.60 10.12 -4.95
C ALA A 191 -23.85 10.63 -6.18
N ALA A 192 -23.81 9.85 -7.27
CA ALA A 192 -23.17 10.23 -8.52
C ALA A 192 -23.77 11.53 -9.09
N ALA A 193 -25.10 11.64 -9.15
CA ALA A 193 -25.77 12.85 -9.63
C ALA A 193 -25.45 14.09 -8.79
N LEU A 194 -25.37 13.95 -7.46
CA LEU A 194 -25.00 15.05 -6.56
C LEU A 194 -23.56 15.50 -6.79
N ILE A 195 -22.62 14.55 -6.86
CA ILE A 195 -21.21 14.83 -7.07
C ILE A 195 -20.95 15.38 -8.48
N ALA A 196 -21.60 14.85 -9.51
CA ALA A 196 -21.51 15.38 -10.86
C ALA A 196 -22.00 16.83 -10.95
N ARG A 197 -23.09 17.17 -10.24
CA ARG A 197 -23.67 18.52 -10.24
C ARG A 197 -22.88 19.52 -9.39
N HIS A 198 -22.38 19.09 -8.24
CA HIS A 198 -21.80 19.98 -7.23
C HIS A 198 -20.28 19.91 -7.15
N GLY A 199 -19.65 18.91 -7.75
CA GLY A 199 -18.20 18.74 -7.82
C GLY A 199 -17.59 18.00 -6.62
N SER A 200 -18.08 18.25 -5.39
CA SER A 200 -17.53 17.64 -4.17
C SER A 200 -18.58 17.48 -3.06
N LEU A 201 -18.29 16.66 -2.06
CA LEU A 201 -19.12 16.50 -0.86
C LEU A 201 -19.23 17.84 -0.11
N GLY A 202 -18.14 18.60 0.00
CA GLY A 202 -18.15 19.92 0.61
C GLY A 202 -19.15 20.87 -0.06
N ALA A 203 -19.16 20.89 -1.40
CA ALA A 203 -20.11 21.69 -2.15
C ALA A 203 -21.56 21.21 -1.99
N VAL A 204 -21.80 19.90 -1.89
CA VAL A 204 -23.12 19.34 -1.56
C VAL A 204 -23.58 19.82 -0.18
N LEU A 205 -22.71 19.77 0.84
CA LEU A 205 -23.04 20.13 2.23
C LEU A 205 -23.42 21.61 2.41
N THR A 206 -22.94 22.50 1.54
CA THR A 206 -23.22 23.94 1.56
C THR A 206 -24.24 24.38 0.50
N SER A 207 -24.72 23.47 -0.33
CA SER A 207 -25.60 23.78 -1.47
C SER A 207 -26.99 24.22 -1.02
N ARG A 208 -27.45 25.37 -1.52
CA ARG A 208 -28.84 25.86 -1.35
C ARG A 208 -29.80 25.36 -2.42
N SER A 209 -29.30 24.64 -3.42
CA SER A 209 -30.08 24.18 -4.58
C SER A 209 -30.43 22.69 -4.54
N LEU A 210 -30.30 22.07 -3.36
CA LEU A 210 -30.74 20.69 -3.13
C LEU A 210 -32.27 20.63 -3.06
N SER A 211 -32.85 19.51 -3.47
CA SER A 211 -34.28 19.29 -3.22
C SER A 211 -34.55 19.20 -1.72
N PRO A 212 -35.73 19.59 -1.22
CA PRO A 212 -36.02 19.55 0.21
C PRO A 212 -35.81 18.17 0.85
N SER A 213 -36.11 17.09 0.11
CA SER A 213 -35.91 15.71 0.57
C SER A 213 -34.42 15.36 0.70
N ILE A 214 -33.59 15.76 -0.27
CA ILE A 214 -32.14 15.50 -0.23
C ILE A 214 -31.48 16.35 0.87
N ALA A 215 -31.82 17.64 0.96
CA ALA A 215 -31.29 18.53 2.00
C ALA A 215 -31.51 17.94 3.39
N ARG A 216 -32.74 17.50 3.70
CA ARG A 216 -33.07 16.86 4.98
C ARG A 216 -32.25 15.59 5.25
N ARG A 217 -31.96 14.77 4.24
CA ARG A 217 -31.15 13.54 4.40
C ARG A 217 -29.68 13.87 4.65
N ILE A 218 -29.13 14.84 3.93
CA ILE A 218 -27.76 15.31 4.11
C ILE A 218 -27.60 15.95 5.50
N ASP A 219 -28.55 16.79 5.91
CA ASP A 219 -28.54 17.44 7.22
C ASP A 219 -28.59 16.41 8.36
N ALA A 220 -29.47 15.41 8.25
CA ALA A 220 -29.57 14.32 9.22
C ALA A 220 -28.32 13.42 9.27
N ALA A 221 -27.50 13.41 8.21
CA ALA A 221 -26.30 12.58 8.11
C ALA A 221 -24.99 13.36 8.32
N ARG A 222 -25.03 14.64 8.75
CA ARG A 222 -23.82 15.47 8.91
C ARG A 222 -22.79 14.87 9.87
N GLU A 223 -23.24 14.35 11.00
CA GLU A 223 -22.35 13.70 11.98
C GLU A 223 -21.73 12.42 11.41
N TYR A 224 -22.53 11.60 10.72
CA TYR A 224 -22.04 10.42 10.02
C TYR A 224 -21.00 10.78 8.97
N LEU A 225 -21.26 11.78 8.12
CA LEU A 225 -20.33 12.19 7.06
C LEU A 225 -19.03 12.75 7.64
N ALA A 226 -19.10 13.53 8.72
CA ALA A 226 -17.93 14.00 9.45
C ALA A 226 -17.10 12.84 10.02
N ALA A 227 -17.74 11.84 10.63
CA ALA A 227 -17.07 10.64 11.11
C ALA A 227 -16.48 9.79 9.97
N ALA A 228 -17.29 9.49 8.96
CA ALA A 228 -16.92 8.63 7.83
C ALA A 228 -15.77 9.23 7.00
N SER A 229 -15.67 10.56 6.87
CA SER A 229 -14.54 11.20 6.19
C SER A 229 -13.18 10.92 6.85
N ARG A 230 -13.16 10.60 8.14
CA ARG A 230 -11.95 10.19 8.88
C ARG A 230 -11.65 8.69 8.76
N VAL A 231 -12.56 7.93 8.16
CA VAL A 231 -12.51 6.47 8.05
C VAL A 231 -12.24 6.05 6.60
N VAL A 232 -13.05 6.53 5.66
CA VAL A 232 -13.02 6.16 4.22
C VAL A 232 -11.75 6.61 3.52
N LEU A 233 -11.27 7.82 3.85
CA LEU A 233 -10.12 8.38 3.15
C LEU A 233 -8.83 7.91 3.82
N PRO A 234 -7.87 7.35 3.07
CA PRO A 234 -6.55 7.03 3.60
C PRO A 234 -5.82 8.26 4.12
N VAL A 235 -5.09 8.11 5.22
CA VAL A 235 -4.27 9.14 5.85
C VAL A 235 -2.97 9.28 5.05
N ALA A 236 -2.77 10.43 4.40
CA ALA A 236 -1.62 10.68 3.53
C ALA A 236 -0.36 11.23 4.23
N SER A 237 -0.31 11.17 5.56
CA SER A 237 0.80 11.74 6.36
C SER A 237 1.22 10.89 7.55
N VAL A 238 1.11 9.55 7.43
CA VAL A 238 1.49 8.67 8.54
C VAL A 238 3.01 8.70 8.77
N PRO A 239 3.48 8.48 10.01
CA PRO A 239 4.90 8.39 10.30
C PRO A 239 5.46 7.12 9.66
N LEU A 240 6.30 7.29 8.64
CA LEU A 240 7.03 6.20 8.00
C LEU A 240 8.51 6.31 8.30
N PRO A 241 9.19 5.21 8.62
CA PRO A 241 10.65 5.20 8.71
C PRO A 241 11.28 5.54 7.34
N PRO A 242 12.53 6.02 7.31
CA PRO A 242 13.28 6.15 6.08
C PRO A 242 13.37 4.78 5.37
N CYS A 243 12.83 4.69 4.16
CA CYS A 243 12.84 3.47 3.35
C CYS A 243 13.42 3.74 1.96
N ALA A 244 14.36 2.90 1.54
CA ALA A 244 14.87 2.91 0.18
C ALA A 244 13.90 2.13 -0.71
N LEU A 245 13.30 2.80 -1.69
CA LEU A 245 12.32 2.19 -2.59
C LEU A 245 12.95 1.60 -3.87
N ALA A 246 14.26 1.77 -4.07
CA ALA A 246 14.96 1.21 -5.22
C ALA A 246 14.87 -0.33 -5.20
N LEU A 247 14.72 -0.95 -6.37
CA LEU A 247 14.66 -2.40 -6.47
C LEU A 247 16.02 -3.02 -6.07
N PRO A 248 16.01 -4.13 -5.30
CA PRO A 248 17.24 -4.76 -4.86
C PRO A 248 17.92 -5.53 -6.01
N ALA A 249 19.16 -5.17 -6.34
CA ALA A 249 19.95 -5.90 -7.34
C ALA A 249 20.27 -7.35 -6.92
N ALA A 250 20.32 -7.62 -5.61
CA ALA A 250 20.53 -8.93 -5.02
C ALA A 250 19.75 -9.06 -3.70
N PRO A 251 19.46 -10.27 -3.21
CA PRO A 251 18.84 -10.46 -1.91
C PRO A 251 19.64 -9.79 -0.78
N ALA A 252 18.98 -9.05 0.10
CA ALA A 252 19.63 -8.43 1.26
C ALA A 252 20.19 -9.46 2.26
N LYS A 253 19.52 -10.62 2.40
CA LYS A 253 19.93 -11.72 3.27
C LYS A 253 19.88 -13.05 2.49
N PRO A 254 20.85 -13.33 1.60
CA PRO A 254 20.79 -14.47 0.67
C PRO A 254 20.69 -15.85 1.33
N ARG A 255 21.29 -16.03 2.51
CA ARG A 255 21.20 -17.29 3.27
C ARG A 255 19.79 -17.50 3.82
N LEU A 256 19.24 -16.48 4.49
CA LEU A 256 17.89 -16.52 5.04
C LEU A 256 16.84 -16.69 3.95
N ALA A 257 16.95 -15.95 2.84
CA ALA A 257 16.03 -16.06 1.71
C ALA A 257 16.00 -17.48 1.14
N ARG A 258 17.18 -18.11 0.93
CA ARG A 258 17.26 -19.50 0.46
C ARG A 258 16.73 -20.51 1.48
N GLN A 259 16.95 -20.27 2.76
CA GLN A 259 16.43 -21.11 3.83
C GLN A 259 14.90 -21.09 3.84
N LEU A 260 14.30 -19.90 3.95
CA LEU A 260 12.84 -19.73 3.96
C LEU A 260 12.20 -20.29 2.69
N ALA A 261 12.83 -20.05 1.52
CA ALA A 261 12.32 -20.58 0.26
C ALA A 261 12.25 -22.11 0.26
N ARG A 262 13.31 -22.80 0.71
CA ARG A 262 13.35 -24.28 0.75
C ARG A 262 12.39 -24.86 1.77
N GLU A 263 12.39 -24.31 2.99
CA GLU A 263 11.54 -24.79 4.09
C GLU A 263 10.05 -24.77 3.71
N HIS A 264 9.65 -23.78 2.91
CA HIS A 264 8.27 -23.57 2.49
C HIS A 264 7.98 -23.93 1.02
N ARG A 265 8.93 -24.57 0.32
CA ARG A 265 8.80 -24.99 -1.10
C ARG A 265 8.50 -23.85 -2.08
N LEU A 266 9.10 -22.68 -1.84
CA LEU A 266 8.96 -21.46 -2.64
C LEU A 266 10.15 -21.19 -3.57
N ASP A 267 11.11 -22.11 -3.72
CA ASP A 267 12.35 -21.89 -4.49
C ASP A 267 12.12 -21.37 -5.91
N ALA A 268 11.19 -22.01 -6.65
CA ALA A 268 10.87 -21.63 -8.03
C ALA A 268 10.25 -20.22 -8.11
N ALA A 269 9.30 -19.91 -7.22
CA ALA A 269 8.64 -18.61 -7.15
C ALA A 269 9.63 -17.49 -6.78
N VAL A 270 10.53 -17.77 -5.83
CA VAL A 270 11.61 -16.83 -5.45
C VAL A 270 12.60 -16.61 -6.59
N ALA A 271 12.95 -17.65 -7.33
CA ALA A 271 13.83 -17.54 -8.50
C ALA A 271 13.19 -16.68 -9.60
N GLU A 272 11.90 -16.87 -9.89
CA GLU A 272 11.19 -16.09 -10.89
C GLU A 272 11.10 -14.59 -10.50
N ALA A 273 10.73 -14.30 -9.26
CA ALA A 273 10.74 -12.94 -8.73
C ALA A 273 12.16 -12.36 -8.59
N GLY A 274 13.17 -13.23 -8.45
CA GLY A 274 14.61 -12.93 -8.36
C GLY A 274 15.23 -12.46 -9.66
N ALA A 275 14.97 -13.19 -10.75
CA ALA A 275 15.53 -12.92 -12.07
C ALA A 275 15.12 -11.55 -12.64
N ARG A 276 14.10 -10.91 -12.06
CA ARG A 276 13.43 -9.71 -12.61
C ARG A 276 13.62 -8.45 -11.76
N ARG A 277 14.56 -8.47 -10.80
CA ARG A 277 14.81 -7.33 -9.89
C ARG A 277 15.76 -6.28 -10.45
N ALA A 278 16.56 -6.64 -11.45
CA ALA A 278 17.43 -5.70 -12.13
C ALA A 278 16.65 -4.97 -13.23
N GLY A 279 16.71 -3.63 -13.23
CA GLY A 279 16.48 -2.84 -14.43
C GLY A 279 17.48 -3.24 -15.54
N PRO A 280 17.34 -2.75 -16.78
CA PRO A 280 18.24 -3.15 -17.85
C PRO A 280 19.68 -2.95 -17.40
N ALA A 281 20.48 -4.02 -17.48
CA ALA A 281 21.93 -3.87 -17.38
C ALA A 281 22.31 -2.79 -18.39
N VAL A 282 23.04 -1.77 -17.93
CA VAL A 282 23.74 -0.88 -18.85
C VAL A 282 24.63 -1.81 -19.66
N VAL A 283 24.25 -2.05 -20.92
CA VAL A 283 25.16 -2.63 -21.89
C VAL A 283 26.19 -1.54 -22.09
N GLU A 284 27.38 -1.73 -21.52
CA GLU A 284 28.55 -0.95 -21.95
C GLU A 284 28.69 -1.18 -23.45
N VAL A 285 28.30 -0.16 -24.22
CA VAL A 285 28.65 -0.08 -25.63
C VAL A 285 30.15 0.20 -25.62
N PRO A 286 31.01 -0.67 -26.19
CA PRO A 286 32.42 -0.35 -26.34
C PRO A 286 32.51 0.93 -27.15
N GLU A 287 33.18 1.96 -26.61
CA GLU A 287 33.41 3.21 -27.32
C GLU A 287 34.03 2.90 -28.68
N ALA A 288 33.35 3.31 -29.74
CA ALA A 288 33.90 3.30 -31.08
C ALA A 288 35.12 4.24 -31.09
N HIS A 289 36.30 3.69 -31.40
CA HIS A 289 37.48 4.48 -31.70
C HIS A 289 37.15 5.48 -32.80
N GLN A 290 37.03 6.75 -32.42
CA GLN A 290 37.00 7.86 -33.37
C GLN A 290 38.43 8.10 -33.85
N ASP A 291 38.72 7.56 -35.03
CA ASP A 291 39.89 7.94 -35.81
C ASP A 291 39.72 9.42 -36.22
N GLN A 292 40.54 10.32 -35.68
CA GLN A 292 40.62 11.71 -36.16
C GLN A 292 41.66 11.81 -37.29
N PRO A 293 41.37 12.55 -38.37
CA PRO A 293 42.32 12.73 -39.46
C PRO A 293 43.39 13.77 -39.08
N ARG A 294 44.62 13.49 -39.52
CA ARG A 294 45.79 14.37 -39.40
C ARG A 294 45.59 15.67 -40.18
N GLY A 295 45.89 16.80 -39.54
CA GLY A 295 46.08 18.11 -40.16
C GLY A 295 47.22 18.86 -39.46
N LEU A 296 48.12 19.42 -40.25
CA LEU A 296 49.43 19.99 -39.90
C LEU A 296 49.37 21.49 -39.49
N ASP A 297 50.53 21.99 -39.07
CA ASP A 297 50.92 23.35 -38.61
C ASP A 297 50.61 23.69 -37.14
N GLY A 298 51.51 24.23 -36.31
CA GLY A 298 52.87 24.70 -36.48
C GLY A 298 53.29 25.50 -35.22
N THR A 299 54.61 25.50 -34.94
CA THR A 299 55.38 26.43 -34.08
C THR A 299 55.31 26.38 -32.53
N VAL A 300 56.41 25.83 -31.98
CA VAL A 300 57.29 26.25 -30.86
C VAL A 300 56.77 26.86 -29.55
N GLY A 301 57.20 26.24 -28.44
CA GLY A 301 57.36 26.85 -27.12
C GLY A 301 57.67 25.81 -26.03
N ALA A 302 58.94 25.67 -25.66
CA ALA A 302 59.43 24.80 -24.59
C ALA A 302 58.99 25.27 -23.19
N LEU A 303 58.90 24.34 -22.23
CA LEU A 303 59.67 24.31 -20.96
C LEU A 303 59.11 23.26 -19.97
N GLU A 304 59.94 22.26 -19.69
CA GLU A 304 60.28 21.61 -18.40
C GLU A 304 59.27 21.50 -17.25
N GLY A 305 59.21 20.32 -16.61
CA GLY A 305 58.74 20.19 -15.22
C GLY A 305 58.30 18.79 -14.79
N GLU A 306 59.09 18.16 -13.93
CA GLU A 306 59.01 16.77 -13.46
C GLU A 306 57.82 16.39 -12.55
N ALA A 307 57.55 15.08 -12.59
CA ALA A 307 57.09 14.17 -11.55
C ALA A 307 56.73 14.69 -10.13
N ALA A 308 55.60 14.21 -9.60
CA ALA A 308 55.57 13.52 -8.31
C ALA A 308 54.24 12.78 -8.07
N VAL A 309 54.35 11.47 -7.95
CA VAL A 309 53.35 10.56 -7.37
C VAL A 309 53.33 10.80 -5.85
N GLY A 310 52.17 11.18 -5.31
CA GLY A 310 51.97 11.42 -3.88
C GLY A 310 50.74 10.67 -3.36
N GLN A 311 50.99 9.62 -2.60
CA GLN A 311 50.02 8.77 -1.91
C GLN A 311 49.00 9.58 -1.10
N LEU A 312 47.71 9.27 -1.27
CA LEU A 312 46.68 9.60 -0.28
C LEU A 312 46.13 8.30 0.33
N ARG A 313 46.41 8.20 1.63
CA ARG A 313 46.13 7.10 2.53
C ARG A 313 44.64 7.02 2.85
N ARG A 314 44.19 5.77 2.93
CA ARG A 314 43.05 5.23 3.70
C ARG A 314 42.51 6.16 4.81
N ARG A 315 41.40 6.84 4.50
CA ARG A 315 40.25 7.19 5.36
C ARG A 315 39.11 7.26 4.34
N ASP A 316 38.23 6.28 4.25
CA ASP A 316 37.14 6.05 5.19
C ASP A 316 36.71 4.58 5.14
N ALA A 317 36.83 3.87 6.25
CA ALA A 317 36.38 2.48 6.39
C ALA A 317 35.30 2.29 7.47
N ASP A 318 34.76 3.38 8.04
CA ASP A 318 33.82 3.31 9.18
C ASP A 318 32.45 3.97 8.94
N ALA A 319 32.02 4.17 7.69
CA ALA A 319 30.68 4.71 7.37
C ALA A 319 29.74 3.75 6.63
N LEU A 320 30.05 2.45 6.60
CA LEU A 320 29.31 1.44 5.83
C LEU A 320 28.84 0.29 6.73
N GLN A 321 27.95 0.57 7.69
CA GLN A 321 27.30 -0.51 8.45
C GLN A 321 25.90 -0.22 9.03
N GLN A 322 25.17 0.77 8.49
CA GLN A 322 23.77 1.00 8.88
C GLN A 322 22.88 1.19 7.66
N ASN A 323 22.76 0.15 6.83
CA ASN A 323 21.67 0.08 5.87
C ASN A 323 21.37 -1.37 5.52
N THR A 324 20.50 -2.02 6.29
CA THR A 324 19.96 -3.33 5.93
C THR A 324 18.48 -3.37 6.25
N GLY A 325 17.68 -3.60 5.19
CA GLY A 325 16.23 -3.61 5.18
C GLY A 325 15.59 -4.42 6.30
N PHE A 326 14.82 -3.70 7.10
CA PHE A 326 13.55 -4.07 7.72
C PHE A 326 13.05 -2.80 8.41
N CYS A 327 12.02 -2.16 7.87
CA CYS A 327 11.44 -0.93 8.43
C CYS A 327 10.32 -1.30 9.40
N ASP A 328 10.69 -1.96 10.50
CA ASP A 328 9.77 -2.35 11.57
C ASP A 328 10.06 -1.53 12.83
N LEU A 329 9.04 -0.86 13.35
CA LEU A 329 9.09 -0.05 14.56
C LEU A 329 8.72 -0.82 15.83
N SER A 330 8.47 -2.14 15.76
CA SER A 330 8.05 -2.97 16.90
C SER A 330 9.07 -3.11 18.05
N ARG A 331 10.26 -2.50 17.96
CA ARG A 331 11.32 -2.58 18.98
C ARG A 331 11.67 -1.29 19.71
N ALA A 332 10.93 -0.19 19.53
CA ALA A 332 11.17 1.04 20.30
C ALA A 332 10.08 1.27 21.36
N HIS A 333 10.17 0.59 22.51
CA HIS A 333 9.41 0.98 23.71
C HIS A 333 10.25 1.89 24.60
N PRO A 334 9.88 3.18 24.79
CA PRO A 334 10.20 3.87 26.03
C PRO A 334 9.24 3.35 27.11
N ARG A 335 9.79 2.83 28.22
CA ARG A 335 9.00 2.47 29.41
C ARG A 335 8.27 3.72 29.92
N VAL A 336 6.95 3.74 29.82
CA VAL A 336 6.10 4.72 30.51
C VAL A 336 5.63 4.09 31.83
N PRO A 337 5.78 4.76 33.00
CA PRO A 337 5.24 4.26 34.25
C PRO A 337 3.71 4.35 34.21
N LEU A 338 3.02 3.23 34.47
CA LEU A 338 1.58 3.23 34.68
C LEU A 338 1.30 3.64 36.13
N ASP A 339 0.86 4.88 36.33
CA ASP A 339 0.18 5.28 37.57
C ASP A 339 -1.18 4.57 37.66
N ARG A 340 -1.40 3.86 38.77
CA ARG A 340 -2.67 3.19 39.10
C ARG A 340 -3.67 4.22 39.63
N PRO A 341 -4.93 4.25 39.15
CA PRO A 341 -6.02 4.87 39.89
C PRO A 341 -6.61 3.91 40.95
N PRO A 342 -7.25 4.44 42.00
CA PRO A 342 -7.62 3.67 43.18
C PRO A 342 -8.83 2.76 42.96
N VAL A 343 -8.79 1.62 43.65
CA VAL A 343 -9.85 0.62 43.76
C VAL A 343 -10.98 1.18 44.63
N HIS A 344 -12.19 1.25 44.08
CA HIS A 344 -13.41 1.30 44.88
C HIS A 344 -14.14 -0.04 44.78
N ASP A 345 -14.16 -0.72 45.92
CA ASP A 345 -14.93 -1.90 46.24
C ASP A 345 -16.41 -1.54 46.41
N ARG A 346 -17.31 -2.32 45.79
CA ARG A 346 -18.65 -2.68 46.31
C ARG A 346 -19.41 -3.60 45.35
N ALA A 347 -19.44 -4.88 45.74
CA ALA A 347 -20.58 -5.77 45.86
C ALA A 347 -21.82 -5.63 44.95
N GLY A 348 -22.20 -6.75 44.32
CA GLY A 348 -23.60 -7.20 44.28
C GLY A 348 -24.10 -7.77 42.95
N GLY A 349 -24.57 -9.02 42.97
CA GLY A 349 -25.67 -9.45 42.10
C GLY A 349 -25.39 -10.62 41.14
N PHE A 350 -25.45 -11.85 41.67
CA PHE A 350 -25.82 -13.06 40.92
C PHE A 350 -27.21 -12.91 40.31
N LEU A 351 -27.40 -13.31 39.03
CA LEU A 351 -28.61 -14.00 38.56
C LEU A 351 -28.28 -14.88 37.34
N GLU A 352 -28.92 -16.05 37.33
CA GLU A 352 -28.77 -17.22 36.47
C GLU A 352 -29.30 -17.02 35.03
N GLY A 353 -28.91 -17.93 34.10
CA GLY A 353 -29.39 -18.00 32.69
C GLY A 353 -30.85 -18.49 32.53
N PRO A 354 -31.27 -19.20 31.45
CA PRO A 354 -30.52 -19.69 30.28
C PRO A 354 -31.26 -19.66 28.89
N GLN A 355 -30.54 -20.09 27.84
CA GLN A 355 -31.00 -20.83 26.63
C GLN A 355 -31.85 -20.20 25.50
N ALA A 356 -31.58 -20.75 24.29
CA ALA A 356 -32.40 -20.84 23.06
C ALA A 356 -32.32 -19.66 22.05
N LEU A 357 -32.26 -19.78 20.71
CA LEU A 357 -32.45 -20.86 19.73
C LEU A 357 -31.94 -20.39 18.33
N ARG A 358 -31.25 -21.29 17.60
CA ARG A 358 -31.33 -21.66 16.16
C ARG A 358 -31.50 -20.64 14.98
N LYS A 359 -30.60 -20.85 13.99
CA LYS A 359 -30.75 -21.04 12.52
C LYS A 359 -31.60 -20.04 11.70
N ILE A 360 -30.98 -19.39 10.70
CA ILE A 360 -31.45 -19.19 9.29
C ILE A 360 -30.20 -18.94 8.40
N HIS A 361 -29.71 -19.91 7.59
CA HIS A 361 -29.77 -20.01 6.10
C HIS A 361 -29.40 -18.71 5.34
N ARG A 362 -28.20 -18.63 4.74
CA ARG A 362 -27.86 -18.95 3.32
C ARG A 362 -28.75 -18.23 2.30
N GLU A 363 -28.19 -17.18 1.70
CA GLU A 363 -28.14 -16.89 0.26
C GLU A 363 -26.93 -15.98 -0.04
#